data_AF-A0A2T2WE72-F1
#
_entry.id   AF-A0A2T2WE72-F1
#
_cell.length_a   1.000
_cell.length_b   1.000
_cell.length_c   1.000
_cell.angle_alpha   90.00
_cell.angle_beta   90.00
_cell.angle_gamma   90.00
#
_symmetry.space_group_name_H-M   'P 1'
#
loop_
_entity.id
_entity.type
_entity.pdbx_description
1 polymer ?
#
loop_
_entity_poly.entity_id
_entity_poly.type
_entity_poly.pdbx_seq_one_letter_code
_entity_poly.pdbx_strand_id
1 'polypeptide(L)'
;MERHEQIEMIVAKFFSERRDINPYASADTMRALDHVIRNGLADGLARAASVWRSIYQEQSRRVGVLTRDNPLPDAQQMADLREDKRLADMLSARVSAVHALPAPANDRVYHRIRNNDQLLELLITTDYGLAVLADSIDRLGDGVTRDTAAQSREAFEQKIAELDAALKERSRLLSSVP
;
A
#
# COMPACT_ATOMS: atom_id res chain seq x y z
N MET A 1 11.31 10.89 -9.52
CA MET A 1 12.21 9.71 -9.62
C MET A 1 12.98 9.46 -8.32
N GLU A 2 13.55 10.46 -7.65
CA GLU A 2 14.50 10.26 -6.53
C GLU A 2 14.01 9.54 -5.25
N ARG A 3 12.69 9.48 -4.96
CA ARG A 3 12.19 8.90 -3.67
C ARG A 3 11.88 7.40 -3.69
N HIS A 4 11.53 6.84 -4.85
CA HIS A 4 11.26 5.40 -4.96
C HIS A 4 12.57 4.63 -5.00
N GLU A 5 13.54 5.18 -5.74
CA GLU A 5 14.95 4.76 -5.67
C GLU A 5 15.46 4.84 -4.24
N GLN A 6 15.07 5.84 -3.43
CA GLN A 6 15.46 5.87 -2.02
C GLN A 6 14.85 4.73 -1.18
N ILE A 7 13.59 4.32 -1.37
CA ILE A 7 13.02 3.22 -0.59
C ILE A 7 13.65 1.89 -1.02
N GLU A 8 13.70 1.61 -2.33
CA GLU A 8 14.38 0.42 -2.85
C GLU A 8 15.85 0.39 -2.47
N MET A 9 16.55 1.53 -2.51
CA MET A 9 17.94 1.65 -2.11
C MET A 9 18.11 1.63 -0.59
N ILE A 10 17.17 2.13 0.24
CA ILE A 10 17.24 2.00 1.71
C ILE A 10 17.01 0.55 2.08
N VAL A 11 15.97 -0.08 1.55
CA VAL A 11 15.65 -1.51 1.71
C VAL A 11 16.84 -2.35 1.23
N ALA A 12 17.31 -2.16 0.00
CA ALA A 12 18.44 -2.91 -0.56
C ALA A 12 19.76 -2.61 0.13
N LYS A 13 20.07 -1.36 0.49
CA LYS A 13 21.29 -0.99 1.23
C LYS A 13 21.28 -1.59 2.62
N PHE A 14 20.14 -1.61 3.32
CA PHE A 14 20.04 -2.23 4.64
C PHE A 14 20.14 -3.76 4.57
N PHE A 15 19.54 -4.39 3.55
CA PHE A 15 19.64 -5.84 3.32
C PHE A 15 20.99 -6.28 2.71
N SER A 16 21.75 -5.38 2.07
CA SER A 16 23.06 -5.67 1.46
C SER A 16 24.26 -5.30 2.32
N GLU A 17 24.22 -4.23 3.12
CA GLU A 17 25.33 -3.80 3.99
C GLU A 17 25.50 -4.67 5.24
N ARG A 18 24.57 -5.59 5.52
CA ARG A 18 24.61 -6.43 6.72
C ARG A 18 24.24 -7.88 6.44
N ARG A 19 25.10 -8.60 5.70
CA ARG A 19 25.11 -10.08 5.79
C ARG A 19 25.63 -10.58 7.15
N ASP A 20 26.30 -9.72 7.93
CA ASP A 20 26.92 -10.08 9.23
C ASP A 20 26.20 -9.52 10.49
N ILE A 21 25.16 -8.68 10.37
CA ILE A 21 24.48 -8.09 11.54
C ILE A 21 22.97 -8.13 11.34
N ASN A 22 22.26 -8.84 12.22
CA ASN A 22 20.79 -8.89 12.25
C ASN A 22 20.22 -7.44 12.16
N PRO A 23 19.48 -7.07 11.10
CA PRO A 23 18.91 -5.72 10.95
C PRO A 23 17.87 -5.40 12.03
N TYR A 24 17.43 -6.42 12.78
CA TYR A 24 16.51 -6.36 13.91
C TYR A 24 17.22 -6.66 15.24
N ALA A 25 18.55 -6.48 15.30
CA ALA A 25 19.36 -6.76 16.50
C ALA A 25 18.90 -6.02 17.77
N SER A 26 18.10 -4.95 17.62
CA SER A 26 17.47 -4.28 18.74
C SER A 26 16.02 -3.91 18.42
N ALA A 27 15.15 -3.94 19.43
CA ALA A 27 13.75 -3.58 19.33
C ALA A 27 13.53 -2.16 18.77
N ASP A 28 14.45 -1.24 19.02
CA ASP A 28 14.39 0.14 18.51
C ASP A 28 14.71 0.19 17.01
N THR A 29 15.66 -0.62 16.53
CA THR A 29 15.92 -0.78 15.09
C THR A 29 14.72 -1.39 14.38
N MET A 30 14.05 -2.38 15.01
CA MET A 30 12.84 -3.00 14.44
C MET A 30 11.74 -1.96 14.20
N ARG A 31 11.48 -1.07 15.17
CA ARG A 31 10.45 -0.04 15.04
C ARG A 31 10.81 1.01 14.02
N ALA A 32 12.07 1.47 14.01
CA ALA A 32 12.52 2.45 13.03
C ALA A 32 12.35 1.92 11.60
N LEU A 33 12.72 0.65 11.36
CA LEU A 33 12.53 -0.01 10.06
C LEU A 33 11.05 -0.18 9.71
N ASP A 34 10.26 -0.68 10.65
CA ASP A 34 8.81 -0.84 10.51
C ASP A 34 8.12 0.50 10.13
N HIS A 35 8.52 1.60 10.75
CA HIS A 35 8.02 2.94 10.39
C HIS A 35 8.43 3.36 8.97
N VAL A 36 9.69 3.14 8.58
CA VAL A 36 10.17 3.47 7.22
C VAL A 36 9.42 2.67 6.17
N ILE A 37 9.24 1.36 6.40
CA ILE A 37 8.51 0.46 5.50
C ILE A 37 7.05 0.90 5.39
N ARG A 38 6.35 1.11 6.52
CA ARG A 38 4.95 1.56 6.51
C ARG A 38 4.76 2.89 5.78
N ASN A 39 5.67 3.84 5.96
CA ASN A 39 5.61 5.11 5.24
C ASN A 39 5.85 4.92 3.74
N GLY A 40 6.83 4.12 3.35
CA GLY A 40 7.09 3.84 1.93
C GLY A 40 5.93 3.13 1.23
N LEU A 41 5.34 2.14 1.90
CA LEU A 41 4.13 1.44 1.45
C LEU A 41 2.96 2.42 1.28
N ALA A 42 2.70 3.24 2.30
CA ALA A 42 1.62 4.21 2.29
C ALA A 42 1.79 5.26 1.18
N ASP A 43 3.02 5.70 0.91
CA ASP A 43 3.33 6.69 -0.12
C ASP A 43 2.96 6.20 -1.53
N GLY A 44 3.26 4.94 -1.88
CA GLY A 44 2.88 4.36 -3.18
C GLY A 44 1.37 4.22 -3.34
N LEU A 45 0.70 3.73 -2.31
CA LEU A 45 -0.76 3.63 -2.30
C LEU A 45 -1.43 5.01 -2.37
N ALA A 46 -0.85 6.02 -1.72
CA ALA A 46 -1.36 7.39 -1.76
C ALA A 46 -1.22 8.03 -3.15
N ARG A 47 -0.12 7.75 -3.87
CA ARG A 47 0.04 8.19 -5.26
C ARG A 47 -0.99 7.55 -6.18
N ALA A 48 -1.15 6.23 -6.11
CA ALA A 48 -2.19 5.52 -6.86
C ALA A 48 -3.61 6.05 -6.53
N ALA A 49 -3.91 6.29 -5.25
CA ALA A 49 -5.19 6.89 -4.83
C ALA A 49 -5.39 8.30 -5.43
N SER A 50 -4.33 9.10 -5.51
CA SER A 50 -4.36 10.43 -6.11
C SER A 50 -4.65 10.39 -7.61
N VAL A 51 -4.08 9.43 -8.35
CA VAL A 51 -4.38 9.21 -9.78
C VAL A 51 -5.86 8.95 -9.98
N TRP A 52 -6.43 7.95 -9.28
CA TRP A 52 -7.85 7.62 -9.38
C TRP A 52 -8.76 8.78 -8.94
N ARG A 53 -8.37 9.52 -7.90
CA ARG A 53 -9.12 10.71 -7.47
C ARG A 53 -9.08 11.82 -8.51
N SER A 54 -7.97 11.98 -9.24
CA SER A 54 -7.84 12.95 -10.33
C SER A 54 -8.72 12.57 -11.52
N ILE A 55 -8.76 11.29 -11.89
CA ILE A 55 -9.65 10.76 -12.94
C ILE A 55 -11.11 10.99 -12.57
N TYR A 56 -11.50 10.62 -11.34
CA TYR A 56 -12.84 10.88 -10.81
C TYR A 56 -13.22 12.37 -10.89
N GLN A 57 -12.31 13.28 -10.50
CA GLN A 57 -12.56 14.72 -10.57
C GLN A 57 -12.71 15.22 -12.02
N GLU A 58 -11.89 14.71 -12.95
CA GLU A 58 -11.98 15.05 -14.36
C GLU A 58 -13.32 14.60 -14.97
N GLN A 59 -13.72 13.35 -14.69
CA GLN A 59 -14.99 12.78 -15.13
C GLN A 59 -16.18 13.52 -14.51
N SER A 60 -16.13 13.84 -13.21
CA SER A 60 -17.19 14.57 -12.51
C SER A 60 -17.46 15.94 -13.13
N ARG A 61 -16.43 16.64 -13.62
CA ARG A 61 -16.60 17.94 -14.28
C ARG A 61 -17.31 17.82 -15.63
N ARG A 62 -17.15 16.69 -16.33
CA ARG A 62 -17.76 16.44 -17.66
C ARG A 62 -19.20 16.00 -17.61
N VAL A 63 -19.57 15.23 -16.58
CA VAL A 63 -20.98 14.86 -16.33
C VAL A 63 -21.87 16.11 -16.20
N GLY A 64 -21.28 17.25 -15.84
CA GLY A 64 -21.84 18.57 -16.08
C GLY A 64 -22.96 18.96 -15.10
N VAL A 65 -23.25 20.26 -15.06
CA VAL A 65 -24.40 20.81 -14.31
C VAL A 65 -25.65 20.43 -15.09
N LEU A 66 -26.63 19.81 -14.42
CA LEU A 66 -27.91 19.42 -15.01
C LEU A 66 -28.54 20.61 -15.72
N THR A 67 -28.75 20.49 -17.03
CA THR A 67 -29.42 21.52 -17.83
C THR A 67 -30.83 21.06 -18.18
N ARG A 68 -31.67 21.99 -18.64
CA ARG A 68 -33.04 21.67 -19.05
C ARG A 68 -33.08 20.71 -20.26
N ASP A 69 -32.04 20.76 -21.11
CA ASP A 69 -31.89 19.94 -22.31
C ASP A 69 -31.20 18.59 -22.04
N ASN A 70 -30.46 18.48 -20.93
CA ASN A 70 -29.89 17.23 -20.43
C ASN A 70 -30.21 17.06 -18.94
N PRO A 71 -31.47 16.71 -18.61
CA PRO A 71 -31.96 16.72 -17.23
C PRO A 71 -31.39 15.58 -16.38
N LEU A 72 -30.83 14.54 -17.01
CA LEU A 72 -30.26 13.38 -16.35
C LEU A 72 -28.92 13.04 -17.00
N PRO A 73 -27.85 12.82 -16.21
CA PRO A 73 -26.57 12.39 -16.74
C PRO A 73 -26.68 10.95 -17.25
N ASP A 74 -25.84 10.61 -18.24
CA ASP A 74 -25.81 9.28 -18.82
C ASP A 74 -25.51 8.21 -17.74
N ALA A 75 -26.26 7.10 -17.79
CA ALA A 75 -26.20 6.07 -16.77
C ALA A 75 -24.84 5.36 -16.74
N GLN A 76 -24.22 5.17 -17.91
CA GLN A 76 -22.90 4.54 -18.02
C GLN A 76 -21.83 5.48 -17.45
N GLN A 77 -21.86 6.77 -17.80
CA GLN A 77 -20.97 7.78 -17.21
C GLN A 77 -21.08 7.84 -15.69
N MET A 78 -22.29 7.76 -15.13
CA MET A 78 -22.50 7.72 -13.69
C MET A 78 -21.97 6.44 -13.03
N ALA A 79 -22.08 5.30 -13.70
CA ALA A 79 -21.52 4.04 -13.23
C ALA A 79 -19.98 4.11 -13.19
N ASP A 80 -19.37 4.59 -14.26
CA ASP A 80 -17.92 4.77 -14.35
C ASP A 80 -17.40 5.74 -13.28
N LEU A 81 -18.10 6.85 -13.07
CA LEU A 81 -17.75 7.82 -12.03
C LEU A 81 -17.79 7.23 -10.61
N ARG A 82 -18.82 6.41 -10.31
CA ARG A 82 -18.93 5.72 -9.01
C ARG A 82 -17.77 4.75 -8.81
N GLU A 83 -17.39 4.07 -9.87
CA GLU A 83 -16.35 3.05 -9.83
C GLU A 83 -14.95 3.66 -9.64
N ASP A 84 -14.65 4.75 -10.34
CA ASP A 84 -13.41 5.50 -10.16
C ASP A 84 -13.31 6.06 -8.72
N LYS A 85 -14.42 6.58 -8.18
CA LYS A 85 -14.50 7.02 -6.78
C LYS A 85 -14.27 5.85 -5.81
N ARG A 86 -14.89 4.69 -6.05
CA ARG A 86 -14.76 3.51 -5.22
C ARG A 86 -13.30 3.05 -5.13
N LEU A 87 -12.59 2.99 -6.25
CA LEU A 87 -11.16 2.65 -6.27
C LEU A 87 -10.30 3.67 -5.52
N ALA A 88 -10.53 4.97 -5.74
CA ALA A 88 -9.82 6.02 -5.01
C ALA A 88 -10.03 5.89 -3.48
N ASP A 89 -11.26 5.62 -3.05
CA ASP A 89 -11.61 5.46 -1.64
C ASP A 89 -11.02 4.16 -1.06
N MET A 90 -11.02 3.06 -1.83
CA MET A 90 -10.41 1.79 -1.42
C MET A 90 -8.90 1.94 -1.17
N LEU A 91 -8.17 2.55 -2.10
CA LEU A 91 -6.74 2.81 -1.95
C LEU A 91 -6.47 3.74 -0.77
N SER A 92 -7.26 4.82 -0.62
CA SER A 92 -7.15 5.74 0.52
C SER A 92 -7.35 5.03 1.87
N ALA A 93 -8.31 4.11 1.95
CA ALA A 93 -8.54 3.32 3.15
C ALA A 93 -7.35 2.40 3.48
N ARG A 94 -6.67 1.84 2.47
CA ARG A 94 -5.48 1.00 2.68
C ARG A 94 -4.27 1.81 3.11
N VAL A 95 -4.12 3.05 2.66
CA VAL A 95 -3.12 3.99 3.22
C VAL A 95 -3.30 4.11 4.73
N SER A 96 -4.54 4.35 5.19
CA SER A 96 -4.83 4.41 6.63
C SER A 96 -4.57 3.08 7.34
N ALA A 97 -4.94 1.95 6.73
CA ALA A 97 -4.71 0.62 7.30
C ALA A 97 -3.21 0.30 7.46
N VAL A 98 -2.38 0.66 6.47
CA VAL A 98 -0.92 0.49 6.52
C VAL A 98 -0.33 1.31 7.66
N HIS A 99 -0.73 2.58 7.82
CA HIS A 99 -0.28 3.39 8.94
C HIS A 99 -0.71 2.84 10.31
N ALA A 100 -1.89 2.21 10.38
CA ALA A 100 -2.43 1.61 11.58
C ALA A 100 -1.88 0.20 11.90
N LEU A 101 -1.02 -0.37 11.04
CA LEU A 101 -0.44 -1.69 11.29
C LEU A 101 0.29 -1.72 12.64
N PRO A 102 0.14 -2.82 13.41
CA PRO A 102 0.84 -2.97 14.68
C PRO A 102 2.35 -3.02 14.45
N ALA A 103 3.07 -2.33 15.34
CA ALA A 103 4.52 -2.43 15.43
C ALA A 103 4.91 -3.59 16.37
N PRO A 104 6.09 -4.20 16.21
CA PRO A 104 6.59 -5.22 17.14
C PRO A 104 6.66 -4.71 18.59
N ALA A 105 6.09 -5.48 19.53
CA ALA A 105 6.02 -5.11 20.95
C ALA A 105 7.42 -5.06 21.63
N ASN A 106 7.59 -4.18 22.62
CA ASN A 106 8.87 -3.95 23.33
C ASN A 106 9.09 -4.86 24.54
N ASP A 107 8.47 -6.02 24.61
CA ASP A 107 8.47 -6.76 25.87
C ASP A 107 9.84 -7.45 26.10
N ARG A 108 10.64 -6.82 26.97
CA ARG A 108 11.98 -7.26 27.40
C ARG A 108 11.97 -8.67 28.00
N VAL A 109 10.82 -9.13 28.50
CA VAL A 109 10.68 -10.48 29.08
C VAL A 109 10.58 -11.55 27.99
N TYR A 110 9.95 -11.23 26.85
CA TYR A 110 9.69 -12.18 25.77
C TYR A 110 10.86 -12.33 24.78
N HIS A 111 11.75 -11.33 24.72
CA HIS A 111 12.99 -11.43 23.92
C HIS A 111 13.96 -12.52 24.39
N ARG A 112 13.81 -13.04 25.61
CA ARG A 112 14.72 -14.05 26.20
C ARG A 112 14.30 -15.50 25.97
N ILE A 113 13.06 -15.79 25.53
CA ILE A 113 12.47 -17.12 25.71
C ILE A 113 12.27 -17.90 24.39
N ARG A 114 12.39 -17.28 23.20
CA ARG A 114 12.22 -17.98 21.91
C ARG A 114 13.19 -17.52 20.83
N ASN A 115 13.46 -18.43 19.88
CA ASN A 115 14.09 -18.18 18.58
C ASN A 115 13.33 -17.08 17.82
N ASN A 116 13.60 -15.82 18.14
CA ASN A 116 12.99 -14.66 17.47
C ASN A 116 13.48 -14.55 16.02
N ASP A 117 14.64 -15.10 15.68
CA ASP A 117 15.24 -14.98 14.35
C ASP A 117 14.31 -15.49 13.24
N GLN A 118 13.61 -16.60 13.45
CA GLN A 118 12.66 -17.13 12.46
C GLN A 118 11.44 -16.21 12.25
N LEU A 119 10.90 -15.62 13.32
CA LEU A 119 9.81 -14.65 13.21
C LEU A 119 10.28 -13.38 12.51
N LEU A 120 11.50 -12.93 12.82
CA LEU A 120 12.12 -11.76 12.19
C LEU A 120 12.33 -11.98 10.69
N GLU A 121 12.85 -13.13 10.28
CA GLU A 121 13.00 -13.50 8.86
C GLU A 121 11.64 -13.54 8.13
N LEU A 122 10.60 -14.06 8.78
CA LEU A 122 9.25 -14.07 8.23
C LEU A 122 8.67 -12.66 8.09
N LEU A 123 8.86 -11.79 9.08
CA LEU A 123 8.43 -10.39 9.03
C LEU A 123 9.16 -9.63 7.93
N ILE A 124 10.48 -9.78 7.82
CA ILE A 124 11.29 -9.21 6.73
C ILE A 124 10.75 -9.62 5.37
N THR A 125 10.54 -10.92 5.19
CA THR A 125 10.06 -11.48 3.91
C THR A 125 8.68 -10.94 3.56
N THR A 126 7.80 -10.86 4.56
CA THR A 126 6.44 -10.34 4.40
C THR A 126 6.44 -8.85 4.06
N ASP A 127 7.26 -8.06 4.77
CA ASP A 127 7.40 -6.62 4.56
C ASP A 127 8.01 -6.30 3.19
N TYR A 128 8.98 -7.10 2.74
CA TYR A 128 9.49 -7.02 1.37
C TYR A 128 8.40 -7.31 0.34
N GLY A 129 7.60 -8.36 0.54
CA GLY A 129 6.47 -8.68 -0.34
C GLY A 129 5.44 -7.54 -0.41
N LEU A 130 5.13 -6.92 0.73
CA LEU A 130 4.28 -5.73 0.78
C LEU A 130 4.89 -4.57 -0.01
N ALA A 131 6.19 -4.34 0.08
CA ALA A 131 6.89 -3.26 -0.63
C ALA A 131 6.79 -3.44 -2.15
N VAL A 132 7.03 -4.67 -2.62
CA VAL A 132 6.90 -5.03 -4.03
C VAL A 132 5.44 -4.87 -4.51
N LEU A 133 4.45 -5.24 -3.69
CA LEU A 133 3.04 -5.06 -4.03
C LEU A 133 2.64 -3.58 -4.11
N ALA A 134 3.09 -2.76 -3.17
CA ALA A 134 2.81 -1.32 -3.17
C ALA A 134 3.45 -0.62 -4.38
N ASP A 135 4.69 -0.94 -4.71
CA ASP A 135 5.36 -0.44 -5.92
C ASP A 135 4.65 -0.92 -7.20
N SER A 136 4.19 -2.18 -7.23
CA SER A 136 3.40 -2.68 -8.37
C SER A 136 2.08 -1.92 -8.55
N ILE A 137 1.38 -1.60 -7.46
CA ILE A 137 0.14 -0.80 -7.49
C ILE A 137 0.43 0.63 -7.98
N ASP A 138 1.54 1.21 -7.55
CA ASP A 138 1.96 2.55 -7.96
C ASP A 138 2.32 2.60 -9.45
N ARG A 139 3.10 1.64 -9.94
CA ARG A 139 3.44 1.49 -11.37
C ARG A 139 2.23 1.22 -12.24
N LEU A 140 1.24 0.48 -11.74
CA LEU A 140 -0.06 0.36 -12.42
C LEU A 140 -0.73 1.72 -12.59
N GLY A 141 -0.51 2.64 -11.64
CA GLY A 141 -1.01 4.02 -11.67
C GLY A 141 -0.39 4.89 -12.77
N ASP A 142 0.88 4.68 -13.10
CA ASP A 142 1.62 5.52 -14.08
C ASP A 142 0.99 5.51 -15.49
N GLY A 143 0.35 4.41 -15.86
CA GLY A 143 -0.31 4.26 -17.16
C GLY A 143 -1.78 4.66 -17.18
N VAL A 144 -2.38 4.94 -16.02
CA VAL A 144 -3.83 5.14 -15.93
C VAL A 144 -4.18 6.57 -16.32
N THR A 145 -4.96 6.66 -17.39
CA THR A 145 -5.60 7.87 -17.85
C THR A 145 -7.11 7.69 -17.81
N ARG A 146 -7.86 8.76 -18.02
CA ARG A 146 -9.32 8.69 -18.14
C ARG A 146 -9.79 7.64 -19.16
N ASP A 147 -9.12 7.55 -20.30
CA ASP A 147 -9.55 6.70 -21.41
C ASP A 147 -9.15 5.22 -21.20
N THR A 148 -8.18 4.96 -20.32
CA THR A 148 -7.73 3.60 -19.97
C THR A 148 -8.25 3.13 -18.61
N ALA A 149 -8.84 4.03 -17.81
CA ALA A 149 -9.27 3.76 -16.44
C ALA A 149 -10.13 2.49 -16.35
N ALA A 150 -11.18 2.39 -17.16
CA ALA A 150 -12.08 1.24 -17.16
C ALA A 150 -11.37 -0.11 -17.37
N GLN A 151 -10.32 -0.14 -18.20
CA GLN A 151 -9.52 -1.34 -18.49
C GLN A 151 -8.57 -1.69 -17.35
N SER A 152 -8.10 -0.68 -16.61
CA SER A 152 -7.17 -0.86 -15.49
C SER A 152 -7.86 -1.30 -14.19
N ARG A 153 -9.18 -1.12 -14.06
CA ARG A 153 -9.93 -1.37 -12.80
C ARG A 153 -9.70 -2.77 -12.24
N GLU A 154 -9.87 -3.79 -13.08
CA GLU A 154 -9.73 -5.19 -12.65
C GLU A 154 -8.32 -5.48 -12.12
N ALA A 155 -7.29 -4.97 -12.79
CA ALA A 155 -5.91 -5.13 -12.35
C ALA A 155 -5.66 -4.47 -10.97
N PHE A 156 -6.24 -3.29 -10.73
CA PHE A 156 -6.18 -2.63 -9.42
C PHE A 156 -6.90 -3.44 -8.35
N GLU A 157 -8.11 -3.95 -8.63
CA GLU A 157 -8.85 -4.76 -7.67
C GLU A 157 -8.10 -6.02 -7.27
N GLN A 158 -7.51 -6.71 -8.24
CA GLN A 158 -6.68 -7.90 -7.99
C GLN A 158 -5.48 -7.56 -7.10
N LYS A 159 -4.75 -6.47 -7.39
CA LYS A 159 -3.61 -6.05 -6.56
C LYS A 159 -4.00 -5.56 -5.18
N ILE A 160 -5.16 -4.91 -5.03
CA ILE A 160 -5.68 -4.54 -3.72
C ILE A 160 -6.05 -5.80 -2.91
N ALA A 161 -6.63 -6.82 -3.54
CA ALA A 161 -6.93 -8.08 -2.86
C ALA A 161 -5.66 -8.83 -2.42
N GLU A 162 -4.61 -8.85 -3.27
CA GLU A 162 -3.29 -9.38 -2.91
C GLU A 162 -2.68 -8.62 -1.71
N LEU A 163 -2.76 -7.29 -1.73
CA LEU A 163 -2.30 -6.43 -0.62
C LEU A 163 -3.06 -6.74 0.67
N ASP A 164 -4.39 -6.84 0.63
CA ASP A 164 -5.20 -7.13 1.81
C ASP A 164 -4.83 -8.48 2.43
N ALA A 165 -4.57 -9.50 1.59
CA ALA A 165 -4.11 -10.80 2.05
C ALA A 165 -2.75 -10.71 2.74
N ALA A 166 -1.80 -9.98 2.16
CA ALA A 166 -0.47 -9.77 2.71
C ALA A 166 -0.50 -8.97 4.03
N LEU A 167 -1.33 -7.93 4.12
CA LEU A 167 -1.53 -7.14 5.36
C LEU A 167 -2.10 -8.02 6.48
N LYS A 168 -3.08 -8.87 6.16
CA LYS A 168 -3.66 -9.80 7.12
C LYS A 168 -2.65 -10.83 7.59
N GLU A 169 -1.82 -11.35 6.69
CA GLU A 169 -0.74 -12.28 7.03
C GLU A 169 0.28 -11.64 7.98
N ARG A 170 0.70 -10.41 7.69
CA ARG A 170 1.59 -9.65 8.57
C ARG A 170 0.99 -9.47 9.97
N SER A 171 -0.28 -9.07 10.07
CA SER A 171 -0.97 -8.95 11.36
C SER A 171 -1.07 -10.29 12.10
N ARG A 172 -1.24 -11.40 11.36
CA ARG A 172 -1.24 -12.76 11.93
C ARG A 172 0.13 -13.12 12.51
N LEU A 173 1.23 -12.82 11.82
CA LEU A 173 2.58 -13.07 12.32
C LEU A 173 2.81 -12.38 13.67
N LEU A 174 2.39 -11.12 13.80
CA LEU A 174 2.55 -10.33 15.02
C LEU A 174 1.60 -10.75 16.17
N SER A 175 0.42 -11.28 15.86
CA SER A 175 -0.57 -11.74 16.85
C SER A 175 -0.43 -13.21 17.24
N SER A 176 0.21 -14.02 16.40
CA SER A 176 0.51 -15.44 16.66
C SER A 176 1.66 -15.66 17.66
N VAL A 177 2.20 -14.57 18.21
CA VAL A 177 3.16 -14.58 19.31
C VAL A 177 2.37 -14.58 20.62
N PRO A 178 2.22 -15.74 21.31
CA PRO A 178 1.58 -15.80 22.63
C PRO A 178 2.42 -15.16 23.72
#